data_AF-A0A9W7LA88-F1
#
_entry.id   AF-A0A9W7LA88-F1
#
_cell.length_a   1.000
_cell.length_b   1.000
_cell.length_c   1.000
_cell.angle_alpha   90.00
_cell.angle_beta   90.00
_cell.angle_gamma   90.00
#
_symmetry.space_group_name_H-M   'P 1'
#
loop_
_entity.id
_entity.type
_entity.pdbx_description
1 polymer ?
#
loop_
_entity_poly.entity_id
_entity_poly.type
_entity_poly.pdbx_seq_one_letter_code
_entity_poly.pdbx_strand_id
1 'polypeptide(L)'
;MAASKVTPVFTVSTHDSVKVRGVHTTTEPETEPETPKGLPDSVDTSKILSSQTPTSQVKSAQVIKDDNQSTKNEIRASRTISIIGKIEIPKIDSKLYQSIESYGTAAFSIADSITDIFMTRKFFQTDRTSFAVATLVCIGMNLLGQSVLAYLQNKKRPWKVQCQEQLIVFSFLKPGFDIWRVNKAGAKMHSPSDHRYFSLYFEMTGARISELVMESVPAGVIQLVALMTTQFDKTSVLAFLSSVSSAAAMSAFISYDYDISIERRTKDKFYGYIPLNRKSKVKCMIALFSISFFNYTCRAMSVVLMYMLGGKMVAIGVLIAEFFLYLMVKTWRRDIRYWLPIYGIAGFVCTFMVRLFVKLGADWTACVQFRHPQEVGGIMFSFSMFLMALGGIILAALYDQEDCKGVWSNEVVWAVMGSSCFCLFMSVIALYYSMDQRFLHTFTSLKCARDYIQNNFKEADDELKFDVFICNVYLWLPEIGEDVKAFLTNNLPKLLHESPEWFDSDVKSSILDELVEDKDILAKIRGKEVQRIIKKRRRKSSVFLGAAPDVAVIAPNLASNPETTTD
;
A
#
# COMPACT_ATOMS: atom_id res chain seq x y z
N MET A 1 49.27 -15.91 51.48
CA MET A 1 49.18 -14.46 51.79
C MET A 1 48.01 -13.87 51.01
N ALA A 2 47.22 -12.98 51.63
CA ALA A 2 46.13 -12.14 51.07
C ALA A 2 45.20 -12.78 50.00
N ALA A 3 44.02 -13.32 50.37
CA ALA A 3 42.74 -12.61 50.63
C ALA A 3 42.05 -12.13 49.34
N SER A 4 40.90 -12.64 48.87
CA SER A 4 39.60 -13.05 49.47
C SER A 4 38.53 -11.96 49.49
N LYS A 5 37.56 -12.09 48.56
CA LYS A 5 36.11 -11.74 48.63
C LYS A 5 35.70 -10.31 49.03
N VAL A 6 34.60 -9.82 48.45
CA VAL A 6 33.34 -9.48 49.15
C VAL A 6 32.29 -8.97 48.14
N THR A 7 31.17 -9.68 48.05
CA THR A 7 29.84 -9.12 47.76
C THR A 7 29.15 -8.82 49.08
N PRO A 8 28.25 -7.82 49.15
CA PRO A 8 27.09 -7.99 50.01
C PRO A 8 25.76 -7.61 49.36
N VAL A 9 24.72 -8.32 49.83
CA VAL A 9 23.30 -7.98 49.73
C VAL A 9 22.91 -7.42 51.11
N PHE A 10 22.00 -6.43 51.19
CA PHE A 10 20.79 -6.41 52.06
C PHE A 10 20.22 -5.00 52.33
N THR A 11 18.91 -4.99 52.60
CA THR A 11 17.99 -3.89 52.90
C THR A 11 18.00 -3.44 54.36
N VAL A 12 17.77 -2.15 54.64
CA VAL A 12 17.20 -1.62 55.91
C VAL A 12 16.24 -0.44 55.61
N SER A 13 15.40 -0.08 56.59
CA SER A 13 14.13 0.66 56.46
C SER A 13 14.05 1.97 57.29
N THR A 14 13.12 2.86 56.90
CA THR A 14 12.28 3.80 57.71
C THR A 14 12.78 5.11 58.38
N HIS A 15 11.90 6.12 58.29
CA HIS A 15 11.65 7.33 59.14
C HIS A 15 12.74 8.42 59.24
N ASP A 16 12.49 9.73 59.11
CA ASP A 16 11.44 10.64 59.64
C ASP A 16 11.16 11.80 58.64
N SER A 17 10.01 12.47 58.45
CA SER A 17 8.85 12.95 59.25
C SER A 17 8.79 14.50 59.36
N VAL A 18 7.62 15.03 59.76
CA VAL A 18 7.23 16.46 59.85
C VAL A 18 6.91 17.10 58.47
N LYS A 19 5.80 17.83 58.21
CA LYS A 19 4.65 18.29 59.03
C LYS A 19 3.30 18.27 58.25
N VAL A 20 2.21 18.69 58.90
CA VAL A 20 0.81 18.74 58.42
C VAL A 20 0.21 20.15 58.57
N ARG A 21 -0.75 20.54 57.72
CA ARG A 21 -1.86 21.45 58.10
C ARG A 21 -3.14 21.10 57.34
N GLY A 22 -4.17 20.65 58.06
CA GLY A 22 -5.56 20.57 57.62
C GLY A 22 -6.45 21.40 58.57
N VAL A 23 -7.71 20.96 58.77
CA VAL A 23 -8.75 21.55 59.67
C VAL A 23 -9.52 22.72 58.99
N HIS A 24 -10.88 22.81 58.96
CA HIS A 24 -11.97 22.07 59.62
C HIS A 24 -13.22 21.86 58.72
N THR A 25 -14.15 21.04 59.22
CA THR A 25 -15.51 20.72 58.72
C THR A 25 -16.61 21.55 59.39
N THR A 26 -17.73 21.82 58.71
CA THR A 26 -19.06 22.12 59.32
C THR A 26 -20.23 21.75 58.37
N THR A 27 -21.45 21.70 58.93
CA THR A 27 -22.67 21.00 58.45
C THR A 27 -23.82 21.90 57.98
N GLU A 28 -24.60 21.43 56.99
CA GLU A 28 -26.07 21.66 56.75
C GLU A 28 -26.65 23.10 56.64
N PRO A 29 -27.94 23.33 56.25
CA PRO A 29 -28.58 22.95 54.97
C PRO A 29 -29.41 24.12 54.33
N GLU A 30 -30.24 23.82 53.33
CA GLU A 30 -31.41 24.58 52.80
C GLU A 30 -31.27 26.04 52.28
N THR A 31 -31.67 26.28 51.01
CA THR A 31 -32.75 27.25 50.62
C THR A 31 -32.99 27.28 49.10
N GLU A 32 -34.25 27.33 48.66
CA GLU A 32 -34.65 27.80 47.32
C GLU A 32 -34.54 29.34 47.25
N PRO A 33 -34.61 29.98 46.06
CA PRO A 33 -35.92 30.52 45.68
C PRO A 33 -36.27 30.61 44.17
N GLU A 34 -37.59 30.56 43.94
CA GLU A 34 -38.40 31.35 43.00
C GLU A 34 -38.41 31.11 41.47
N THR A 35 -39.60 30.70 41.03
CA THR A 35 -40.18 30.84 39.69
C THR A 35 -40.84 32.22 39.46
N PRO A 36 -40.94 32.70 38.21
CA PRO A 36 -42.01 33.61 37.79
C PRO A 36 -43.28 32.86 37.32
N LYS A 37 -44.45 33.51 37.43
CA LYS A 37 -45.81 32.92 37.32
C LYS A 37 -46.54 33.23 36.01
N GLY A 38 -47.54 32.39 35.68
CA GLY A 38 -48.79 32.76 34.98
C GLY A 38 -48.97 32.19 33.55
N LEU A 39 -49.80 31.16 33.32
CA LEU A 39 -51.29 31.10 33.13
C LEU A 39 -51.79 31.52 31.72
N PRO A 40 -52.95 31.03 31.21
CA PRO A 40 -53.80 29.89 31.64
C PRO A 40 -54.14 28.86 30.50
N ASP A 41 -54.90 27.83 30.87
CA ASP A 41 -55.34 26.71 30.04
C ASP A 41 -56.57 26.95 29.13
N SER A 42 -56.80 25.95 28.24
CA SER A 42 -58.09 25.49 27.68
C SER A 42 -58.78 26.31 26.57
N VAL A 43 -59.11 25.63 25.47
CA VAL A 43 -60.48 25.53 24.90
C VAL A 43 -60.58 24.17 24.17
N ASP A 44 -61.63 23.42 24.48
CA ASP A 44 -62.09 22.25 23.72
C ASP A 44 -63.18 22.70 22.73
N THR A 45 -63.19 22.19 21.49
CA THR A 45 -64.33 22.41 20.58
C THR A 45 -64.47 21.29 19.56
N SER A 46 -65.70 20.83 19.40
CA SER A 46 -66.02 19.58 18.71
C SER A 46 -66.78 19.80 17.40
N LYS A 47 -66.69 18.79 16.51
CA LYS A 47 -67.65 18.45 15.43
C LYS A 47 -68.07 19.56 14.45
N ILE A 48 -67.54 19.50 13.22
CA ILE A 48 -68.36 19.69 12.00
C ILE A 48 -68.12 18.55 11.00
N LEU A 49 -69.23 18.14 10.38
CA LEU A 49 -69.53 17.05 9.47
C LEU A 49 -68.59 16.76 8.27
N SER A 50 -68.31 15.46 8.10
CA SER A 50 -68.47 14.61 6.88
C SER A 50 -67.78 14.89 5.53
N SER A 51 -67.28 13.77 4.98
CA SER A 51 -67.11 13.40 3.56
C SER A 51 -66.05 14.10 2.70
N GLN A 52 -64.87 13.47 2.58
CA GLN A 52 -64.28 13.05 1.29
C GLN A 52 -63.18 11.99 1.48
N THR A 53 -62.84 11.28 0.39
CA THR A 53 -62.19 9.96 0.30
C THR A 53 -60.74 9.87 0.83
N PRO A 54 -60.33 8.79 1.55
CA PRO A 54 -59.05 8.74 2.27
C PRO A 54 -57.89 8.11 1.46
N THR A 55 -57.61 8.58 0.23
CA THR A 55 -56.60 7.92 -0.63
C THR A 55 -55.58 8.85 -1.31
N SER A 56 -55.86 10.15 -1.45
CA SER A 56 -54.88 11.11 -2.02
C SER A 56 -53.89 11.61 -0.96
N GLN A 57 -54.38 12.00 0.23
CA GLN A 57 -53.54 12.61 1.26
C GLN A 57 -52.49 11.66 1.86
N VAL A 58 -52.75 10.35 1.87
CA VAL A 58 -51.78 9.36 2.38
C VAL A 58 -50.53 9.33 1.50
N LYS A 59 -50.67 9.38 0.16
CA LYS A 59 -49.52 9.39 -0.76
C LYS A 59 -48.68 10.67 -0.62
N SER A 60 -49.31 11.85 -0.56
CA SER A 60 -48.58 13.10 -0.35
C SER A 60 -47.93 13.18 1.04
N ALA A 61 -48.57 12.66 2.09
CA ALA A 61 -47.97 12.58 3.43
C ALA A 61 -46.81 11.58 3.51
N GLN A 62 -46.83 10.51 2.70
CA GLN A 62 -45.72 9.57 2.56
C GLN A 62 -44.53 10.25 1.86
N VAL A 63 -44.76 10.86 0.69
CA VAL A 63 -43.72 11.57 -0.09
C VAL A 63 -43.08 12.70 0.73
N ILE A 64 -43.87 13.52 1.43
CA ILE A 64 -43.35 14.58 2.30
C ILE A 64 -42.54 14.02 3.49
N LYS A 65 -42.85 12.82 3.98
CA LYS A 65 -42.03 12.15 5.00
C LYS A 65 -40.73 11.61 4.41
N ASP A 66 -40.78 11.00 3.23
CA ASP A 66 -39.62 10.41 2.56
C ASP A 66 -38.63 11.48 2.09
N ASP A 67 -39.10 12.62 1.55
CA ASP A 67 -38.27 13.79 1.25
C ASP A 67 -37.65 14.41 2.52
N ASN A 68 -38.41 14.53 3.60
CA ASN A 68 -37.85 15.00 4.89
C ASN A 68 -36.83 14.01 5.47
N GLN A 69 -37.00 12.71 5.25
CA GLN A 69 -36.07 11.67 5.67
C GLN A 69 -34.78 11.72 4.83
N SER A 70 -34.92 11.88 3.51
CA SER A 70 -33.81 12.07 2.56
C SER A 70 -33.00 13.32 2.89
N THR A 71 -33.67 14.48 3.00
CA THR A 71 -33.04 15.76 3.35
C THR A 71 -32.37 15.71 4.72
N LYS A 72 -32.97 15.05 5.72
CA LYS A 72 -32.32 14.81 7.02
C LYS A 72 -31.08 13.91 6.89
N ASN A 73 -31.11 12.90 6.04
CA ASN A 73 -29.96 12.03 5.78
C ASN A 73 -28.84 12.76 5.05
N GLU A 74 -29.14 13.62 4.07
CA GLU A 74 -28.15 14.49 3.42
C GLU A 74 -27.55 15.54 4.36
N ILE A 75 -28.36 16.18 5.21
CA ILE A 75 -27.87 17.10 6.25
C ILE A 75 -26.99 16.33 7.27
N ARG A 76 -27.33 15.08 7.59
CA ARG A 76 -26.54 14.23 8.49
C ARG A 76 -25.26 13.74 7.83
N ALA A 77 -25.27 13.43 6.54
CA ALA A 77 -24.08 13.11 5.74
C ALA A 77 -23.16 14.33 5.62
N SER A 78 -23.70 15.50 5.25
CA SER A 78 -22.96 16.77 5.17
C SER A 78 -22.38 17.19 6.52
N ARG A 79 -23.12 17.03 7.63
CA ARG A 79 -22.57 17.21 8.98
C ARG A 79 -21.48 16.20 9.31
N THR A 80 -21.62 14.94 8.89
CA THR A 80 -20.58 13.91 9.09
C THR A 80 -19.31 14.23 8.30
N ILE A 81 -19.44 14.68 7.04
CA ILE A 81 -18.34 15.15 6.19
C ILE A 81 -17.68 16.40 6.79
N SER A 82 -18.47 17.37 7.26
CA SER A 82 -17.96 18.57 7.95
C SER A 82 -17.25 18.25 9.28
N ILE A 83 -17.71 17.23 10.01
CA ILE A 83 -17.05 16.74 11.23
C ILE A 83 -15.74 16.02 10.86
N ILE A 84 -15.73 15.18 9.81
CA ILE A 84 -14.52 14.52 9.30
C ILE A 84 -13.46 15.56 8.90
N GLY A 85 -13.86 16.64 8.20
CA GLY A 85 -12.99 17.77 7.86
C GLY A 85 -12.51 18.60 9.06
N LYS A 86 -13.06 18.36 10.26
CA LYS A 86 -12.65 18.99 11.54
C LYS A 86 -11.96 18.02 12.51
N ILE A 87 -11.68 16.77 12.10
CA ILE A 87 -10.84 15.87 12.91
C ILE A 87 -9.39 16.34 12.80
N GLU A 88 -8.98 17.25 13.69
CA GLU A 88 -7.57 17.37 14.04
C GLU A 88 -7.11 16.04 14.63
N ILE A 89 -6.46 15.22 13.81
CA ILE A 89 -5.67 14.08 14.28
C ILE A 89 -4.71 14.62 15.34
N PRO A 90 -4.66 14.05 16.57
CA PRO A 90 -3.78 14.56 17.61
C PRO A 90 -2.32 14.51 17.14
N LYS A 91 -1.79 15.69 16.80
CA LYS A 91 -0.49 15.90 16.13
C LYS A 91 0.72 15.37 16.91
N ILE A 92 0.52 14.98 18.17
CA ILE A 92 1.56 14.49 19.10
C ILE A 92 1.80 12.98 18.89
N ASP A 93 0.77 12.16 18.71
CA ASP A 93 0.89 10.71 18.44
C ASP A 93 1.58 10.45 17.09
N SER A 94 1.23 11.23 16.06
CA SER A 94 1.72 11.02 14.69
C SER A 94 3.22 11.25 14.54
N LYS A 95 3.77 12.34 15.11
CA LYS A 95 5.21 12.62 15.04
C LYS A 95 6.06 11.58 15.77
N LEU A 96 5.57 11.08 16.91
CA LEU A 96 6.26 10.02 17.65
C LEU A 96 6.27 8.72 16.85
N TYR A 97 5.11 8.30 16.30
CA TYR A 97 5.02 7.15 15.40
C TYR A 97 5.97 7.26 14.20
N GLN A 98 5.92 8.37 13.46
CA GLN A 98 6.76 8.63 12.29
C GLN A 98 8.26 8.59 12.60
N SER A 99 8.65 9.03 13.80
CA SER A 99 10.05 8.97 14.26
C SER A 99 10.45 7.54 14.61
N ILE A 100 9.62 6.83 15.37
CA ILE A 100 9.83 5.42 15.73
C ILE A 100 9.91 4.54 14.48
N GLU A 101 9.04 4.77 13.49
CA GLU A 101 9.03 4.01 12.23
C GLU A 101 10.30 4.25 11.40
N SER A 102 10.73 5.51 11.25
CA SER A 102 11.95 5.85 10.50
C SER A 102 13.22 5.30 11.15
N TYR A 103 13.43 5.57 12.46
CA TYR A 103 14.61 5.06 13.18
C TYR A 103 14.54 3.55 13.39
N GLY A 104 13.36 2.99 13.64
CA GLY A 104 13.14 1.56 13.77
C GLY A 104 13.46 0.81 12.48
N THR A 105 12.96 1.28 11.33
CA THR A 105 13.26 0.64 10.04
C THR A 105 14.74 0.75 9.67
N ALA A 106 15.39 1.89 9.98
CA ALA A 106 16.84 2.01 9.84
C ALA A 106 17.60 0.97 10.69
N ALA A 107 17.20 0.83 11.97
CA ALA A 107 17.81 -0.14 12.87
C ALA A 107 17.56 -1.60 12.44
N PHE A 108 16.37 -1.92 11.92
CA PHE A 108 16.07 -3.25 11.37
C PHE A 108 16.92 -3.57 10.14
N SER A 109 17.04 -2.68 9.16
CA SER A 109 17.85 -2.92 7.95
C SER A 109 19.35 -3.08 8.28
N ILE A 110 19.88 -2.28 9.23
CA ILE A 110 21.24 -2.46 9.75
C ILE A 110 21.40 -3.81 10.46
N ALA A 111 20.42 -4.22 11.28
CA ALA A 111 20.47 -5.50 11.99
C ALA A 111 20.40 -6.71 11.05
N ASP A 112 19.60 -6.63 9.98
CA ASP A 112 19.54 -7.65 8.91
C ASP A 112 20.92 -7.78 8.24
N SER A 113 21.50 -6.65 7.82
CA SER A 113 22.83 -6.58 7.21
C SER A 113 23.93 -7.20 8.09
N ILE A 114 23.90 -6.92 9.41
CA ILE A 114 24.83 -7.53 10.38
C ILE A 114 24.60 -9.04 10.50
N THR A 115 23.34 -9.48 10.48
CA THR A 115 22.97 -10.90 10.59
C THR A 115 23.43 -11.67 9.36
N ASP A 116 23.27 -11.12 8.16
CA ASP A 116 23.74 -11.76 6.92
C ASP A 116 25.27 -11.76 6.79
N ILE A 117 25.98 -10.73 7.28
CA ILE A 117 27.45 -10.77 7.41
C ILE A 117 27.89 -11.89 8.36
N PHE A 118 27.22 -12.03 9.51
CA PHE A 118 27.50 -13.09 10.48
C PHE A 118 27.26 -14.49 9.89
N MET A 119 26.11 -14.69 9.22
CA MET A 119 25.78 -15.95 8.56
C MET A 119 26.73 -16.27 7.41
N THR A 120 27.13 -15.28 6.61
CA THR A 120 28.14 -15.43 5.55
C THR A 120 29.48 -15.90 6.12
N ARG A 121 29.97 -15.27 7.20
CA ARG A 121 31.19 -15.69 7.90
C ARG A 121 31.08 -17.12 8.42
N LYS A 122 29.94 -17.48 9.01
CA LYS A 122 29.66 -18.83 9.52
C LYS A 122 29.64 -19.89 8.40
N PHE A 123 29.10 -19.57 7.23
CA PHE A 123 29.15 -20.45 6.06
C PHE A 123 30.58 -20.66 5.54
N PHE A 124 31.43 -19.62 5.53
CA PHE A 124 32.86 -19.80 5.23
C PHE A 124 33.59 -20.65 6.28
N GLN A 125 33.28 -20.48 7.58
CA GLN A 125 33.88 -21.27 8.67
C GLN A 125 33.42 -22.74 8.71
N THR A 126 32.39 -23.10 7.95
CA THR A 126 31.85 -24.48 7.87
C THR A 126 32.10 -25.12 6.49
N ASP A 127 33.06 -24.58 5.73
CA ASP A 127 33.44 -24.98 4.36
C ASP A 127 32.29 -24.94 3.33
N ARG A 128 31.24 -24.17 3.62
CA ARG A 128 30.05 -24.01 2.75
C ARG A 128 30.14 -22.78 1.87
N THR A 129 31.21 -22.70 1.10
CA THR A 129 31.51 -21.60 0.17
C THR A 129 30.33 -21.28 -0.77
N SER A 130 29.60 -22.29 -1.24
CA SER A 130 28.43 -22.10 -2.12
C SER A 130 27.29 -21.31 -1.47
N PHE A 131 26.97 -21.57 -0.19
CA PHE A 131 25.94 -20.81 0.52
C PHE A 131 26.43 -19.40 0.89
N ALA A 132 27.70 -19.26 1.29
CA ALA A 132 28.30 -17.95 1.57
C ALA A 132 28.31 -17.03 0.34
N VAL A 133 28.71 -17.55 -0.82
CA VAL A 133 28.70 -16.82 -2.10
C VAL A 133 27.26 -16.46 -2.51
N ALA A 134 26.30 -17.38 -2.32
CA ALA A 134 24.90 -17.09 -2.62
C ALA A 134 24.36 -15.93 -1.78
N THR A 135 24.59 -15.89 -0.46
CA THR A 135 24.20 -14.77 0.40
C THR A 135 24.85 -13.45 -0.04
N LEU A 136 26.15 -13.44 -0.32
CA LEU A 136 26.85 -12.25 -0.83
C LEU A 136 26.29 -11.72 -2.16
N VAL A 137 25.89 -12.62 -3.06
CA VAL A 137 25.23 -12.25 -4.32
C VAL A 137 23.87 -11.60 -4.07
N CYS A 138 23.10 -12.05 -3.08
CA CYS A 138 21.80 -11.47 -2.73
C CYS A 138 21.93 -10.03 -2.20
N ILE A 139 22.86 -9.80 -1.26
CA ILE A 139 23.22 -8.45 -0.76
C ILE A 139 23.64 -7.55 -1.94
N GLY A 140 24.52 -8.06 -2.82
CA GLY A 140 24.99 -7.33 -4.00
C GLY A 140 23.87 -6.98 -4.99
N MET A 141 22.91 -7.88 -5.21
CA MET A 141 21.74 -7.64 -6.07
C MET A 141 20.79 -6.60 -5.47
N ASN A 142 20.55 -6.60 -4.16
CA ASN A 142 19.74 -5.56 -3.51
C ASN A 142 20.42 -4.19 -3.61
N LEU A 143 21.70 -4.07 -3.25
CA LEU A 143 22.46 -2.82 -3.37
C LEU A 143 22.46 -2.30 -4.82
N LEU A 144 22.61 -3.18 -5.81
CA LEU A 144 22.51 -2.81 -7.24
C LEU A 144 21.08 -2.34 -7.60
N GLY A 145 20.04 -3.06 -7.17
CA GLY A 145 18.64 -2.70 -7.40
C GLY A 145 18.29 -1.32 -6.82
N GLN A 146 18.62 -1.10 -5.55
CA GLN A 146 18.43 0.20 -4.88
C GLN A 146 19.26 1.32 -5.52
N SER A 147 20.51 1.03 -5.92
CA SER A 147 21.39 1.96 -6.64
C SER A 147 20.77 2.42 -7.97
N VAL A 148 20.23 1.47 -8.76
CA VAL A 148 19.54 1.75 -10.03
C VAL A 148 18.26 2.57 -9.80
N LEU A 149 17.43 2.22 -8.82
CA LEU A 149 16.24 2.99 -8.46
C LEU A 149 16.59 4.43 -8.06
N ALA A 150 17.58 4.60 -7.18
CA ALA A 150 18.07 5.91 -6.75
C ALA A 150 18.64 6.73 -7.92
N TYR A 151 19.36 6.10 -8.85
CA TYR A 151 19.85 6.74 -10.07
C TYR A 151 18.74 7.17 -11.02
N LEU A 152 17.76 6.30 -11.31
CA LEU A 152 16.64 6.63 -12.19
C LEU A 152 15.84 7.83 -11.64
N GLN A 153 15.56 7.83 -10.34
CA GLN A 153 14.86 8.92 -9.67
C GLN A 153 15.65 10.24 -9.70
N ASN A 154 16.94 10.22 -9.37
CA ASN A 154 17.76 11.42 -9.20
C ASN A 154 18.49 11.87 -10.48
N LYS A 155 18.29 11.20 -11.62
CA LYS A 155 18.87 11.53 -12.94
C LYS A 155 18.66 12.98 -13.42
N LYS A 156 17.68 13.72 -12.89
CA LYS A 156 17.48 15.17 -13.19
C LYS A 156 18.14 16.12 -12.19
N ARG A 157 18.60 15.62 -11.03
CA ARG A 157 19.17 16.42 -9.93
C ARG A 157 20.68 16.60 -10.13
N PRO A 158 21.31 17.62 -9.51
CA PRO A 158 22.76 17.80 -9.62
C PRO A 158 23.52 16.57 -9.11
N TRP A 159 24.65 16.26 -9.74
CA TRP A 159 25.46 15.06 -9.46
C TRP A 159 25.83 14.89 -7.98
N LYS A 160 26.00 15.98 -7.22
CA LYS A 160 26.27 15.94 -5.77
C LYS A 160 25.18 15.22 -4.99
N VAL A 161 23.92 15.46 -5.37
CA VAL A 161 22.75 14.77 -4.79
C VAL A 161 22.77 13.30 -5.19
N GLN A 162 23.04 13.00 -6.46
CA GLN A 162 23.19 11.61 -6.91
C GLN A 162 24.25 10.85 -6.07
N CYS A 163 25.43 11.44 -5.83
CA CYS A 163 26.46 10.84 -4.99
C CYS A 163 26.00 10.66 -3.53
N GLN A 164 25.29 11.63 -2.94
CA GLN A 164 24.72 11.50 -1.60
C GLN A 164 23.70 10.34 -1.52
N GLU A 165 22.81 10.21 -2.50
CA GLU A 165 21.84 9.10 -2.54
C GLU A 165 22.54 7.74 -2.68
N GLN A 166 23.61 7.64 -3.47
CA GLN A 166 24.39 6.41 -3.57
C GLN A 166 25.11 6.06 -2.27
N LEU A 167 25.69 7.06 -1.57
CA LEU A 167 26.28 6.83 -0.24
C LEU A 167 25.24 6.32 0.77
N ILE A 168 24.01 6.82 0.72
CA ILE A 168 22.91 6.36 1.58
C ILE A 168 22.50 4.91 1.26
N VAL A 169 22.48 4.52 -0.04
CA VAL A 169 22.26 3.13 -0.47
C VAL A 169 23.36 2.21 0.07
N PHE A 170 24.64 2.51 -0.21
CA PHE A 170 25.77 1.66 0.20
C PHE A 170 26.02 1.66 1.72
N SER A 171 25.37 2.54 2.47
CA SER A 171 25.39 2.54 3.95
C SER A 171 24.24 1.72 4.57
N PHE A 172 23.38 1.07 3.76
CA PHE A 172 22.15 0.39 4.21
C PHE A 172 21.16 1.33 4.95
N LEU A 173 21.25 2.63 4.73
CA LEU A 173 20.43 3.65 5.40
C LEU A 173 19.22 4.10 4.57
N LYS A 174 19.12 3.70 3.29
CA LYS A 174 18.05 4.14 2.38
C LYS A 174 16.63 3.89 2.93
N PRO A 175 16.28 2.72 3.51
CA PRO A 175 14.93 2.49 4.02
C PRO A 175 14.51 3.53 5.08
N GLY A 176 15.39 3.81 6.04
CA GLY A 176 15.15 4.81 7.09
C GLY A 176 15.09 6.25 6.56
N PHE A 177 15.99 6.60 5.64
CA PHE A 177 16.03 7.94 5.02
C PHE A 177 14.82 8.22 4.15
N ASP A 178 14.32 7.25 3.39
CA ASP A 178 13.13 7.43 2.54
C ASP A 178 11.88 7.65 3.39
N ILE A 179 11.69 6.88 4.46
CA ILE A 179 10.60 7.10 5.45
C ILE A 179 10.73 8.49 6.09
N TRP A 180 11.94 8.90 6.49
CA TRP A 180 12.17 10.24 7.04
C TRP A 180 11.78 11.34 6.05
N ARG A 181 12.10 11.17 4.76
CA ARG A 181 11.71 12.10 3.69
C ARG A 181 10.19 12.13 3.50
N VAL A 182 9.53 10.96 3.45
CA VAL A 182 8.06 10.84 3.35
C VAL A 182 7.39 11.59 4.50
N ASN A 183 7.81 11.31 5.74
CA ASN A 183 7.26 11.90 6.94
C ASN A 183 7.52 13.41 7.03
N LYS A 184 8.68 13.89 6.55
CA LYS A 184 9.02 15.31 6.47
C LYS A 184 8.29 16.07 5.36
N ALA A 185 8.01 15.43 4.22
CA ALA A 185 7.27 16.03 3.11
C ALA A 185 5.78 16.23 3.44
N GLY A 186 5.21 15.35 4.27
CA GLY A 186 3.81 15.43 4.68
C GLY A 186 2.86 15.47 3.49
N ALA A 187 1.88 16.37 3.51
CA ALA A 187 0.92 16.53 2.41
C ALA A 187 1.50 17.17 1.12
N LYS A 188 2.74 17.68 1.12
CA LYS A 188 3.35 18.36 -0.04
C LYS A 188 4.16 17.39 -0.91
N MET A 189 3.53 16.27 -1.32
CA MET A 189 4.22 15.18 -2.02
C MET A 189 4.53 15.49 -3.49
N HIS A 190 3.69 16.29 -4.14
CA HIS A 190 3.88 16.79 -5.50
C HIS A 190 4.19 18.28 -5.47
N SER A 191 5.44 18.66 -5.12
CA SER A 191 5.93 20.01 -5.43
C SER A 191 6.53 20.01 -6.84
N PRO A 192 6.04 20.86 -7.77
CA PRO A 192 6.59 20.97 -9.13
C PRO A 192 8.10 21.27 -9.18
N SER A 193 8.66 21.79 -8.08
CA SER A 193 10.07 22.17 -7.95
C SER A 193 11.07 21.00 -7.84
N ASP A 194 10.66 19.80 -7.39
CA ASP A 194 11.63 18.81 -6.86
C ASP A 194 12.25 17.87 -7.91
N HIS A 195 11.94 18.06 -9.20
CA HIS A 195 12.57 17.38 -10.36
C HIS A 195 12.51 15.82 -10.40
N ARG A 196 11.91 15.15 -9.41
CA ARG A 196 11.72 13.68 -9.34
C ARG A 196 10.91 13.13 -10.53
N TYR A 197 10.92 11.80 -10.70
CA TYR A 197 10.06 11.08 -11.65
C TYR A 197 8.88 10.40 -10.97
N PHE A 198 9.10 9.88 -9.77
CA PHE A 198 8.08 9.18 -8.98
C PHE A 198 7.75 9.94 -7.69
N SER A 199 6.54 9.74 -7.19
CA SER A 199 6.15 10.21 -5.85
C SER A 199 7.01 9.53 -4.78
N LEU A 200 7.14 10.19 -3.64
CA LEU A 200 8.06 9.78 -2.58
C LEU A 200 7.65 8.45 -1.92
N TYR A 201 6.34 8.20 -1.79
CA TYR A 201 5.81 6.89 -1.43
C TYR A 201 6.20 5.81 -2.45
N PHE A 202 6.10 6.09 -3.75
CA PHE A 202 6.42 5.09 -4.78
C PHE A 202 7.91 4.73 -4.77
N GLU A 203 8.79 5.71 -4.57
CA GLU A 203 10.24 5.46 -4.39
C GLU A 203 10.52 4.58 -3.16
N MET A 204 10.01 4.96 -1.99
CA MET A 204 10.17 4.20 -0.74
C MET A 204 9.65 2.77 -0.87
N THR A 205 8.50 2.60 -1.55
CA THR A 205 7.89 1.29 -1.79
C THR A 205 8.72 0.45 -2.75
N GLY A 206 9.21 1.04 -3.85
CA GLY A 206 10.10 0.36 -4.78
C GLY A 206 11.41 -0.09 -4.12
N ALA A 207 11.97 0.71 -3.21
CA ALA A 207 13.14 0.34 -2.42
C ALA A 207 12.85 -0.84 -1.47
N ARG A 208 11.80 -0.76 -0.64
CA ARG A 208 11.37 -1.85 0.27
C ARG A 208 11.06 -3.16 -0.50
N ILE A 209 10.41 -3.09 -1.66
CA ILE A 209 10.14 -4.29 -2.49
C ILE A 209 11.44 -4.83 -3.11
N SER A 210 12.38 -3.97 -3.51
CA SER A 210 13.69 -4.40 -4.03
C SER A 210 14.49 -5.15 -2.96
N GLU A 211 14.53 -4.63 -1.73
CA GLU A 211 15.14 -5.26 -0.55
C GLU A 211 14.52 -6.63 -0.28
N LEU A 212 13.18 -6.66 -0.17
CA LEU A 212 12.41 -7.88 0.04
C LEU A 212 12.69 -8.97 -1.03
N VAL A 213 12.71 -8.59 -2.31
CA VAL A 213 12.77 -9.55 -3.44
C VAL A 213 14.20 -9.99 -3.77
N MET A 214 15.19 -9.09 -3.67
CA MET A 214 16.58 -9.38 -4.07
C MET A 214 17.45 -9.94 -2.93
N GLU A 215 17.12 -9.62 -1.68
CA GLU A 215 17.88 -10.02 -0.50
C GLU A 215 17.05 -10.90 0.42
N SER A 216 15.97 -10.38 1.02
CA SER A 216 15.26 -11.11 2.09
C SER A 216 14.65 -12.44 1.63
N VAL A 217 14.03 -12.50 0.43
CA VAL A 217 13.45 -13.75 -0.11
C VAL A 217 14.52 -14.82 -0.39
N PRO A 218 15.58 -14.56 -1.19
CA PRO A 218 16.66 -15.53 -1.39
C PRO A 218 17.39 -15.91 -0.09
N ALA A 219 17.68 -14.95 0.78
CA ALA A 219 18.39 -15.18 2.04
C ALA A 219 17.63 -16.13 2.97
N GLY A 220 16.32 -15.91 3.19
CA GLY A 220 15.52 -16.79 4.03
C GLY A 220 15.40 -18.22 3.47
N VAL A 221 15.35 -18.40 2.15
CA VAL A 221 15.44 -19.74 1.52
C VAL A 221 16.79 -20.39 1.80
N ILE A 222 17.90 -19.67 1.59
CA ILE A 222 19.27 -20.18 1.85
C ILE A 222 19.44 -20.58 3.32
N GLN A 223 18.99 -19.72 4.24
CA GLN A 223 19.04 -19.96 5.69
C GLN A 223 18.20 -21.20 6.07
N LEU A 224 17.00 -21.37 5.49
CA LEU A 224 16.13 -22.53 5.75
C LEU A 224 16.67 -23.84 5.15
N VAL A 225 17.23 -23.82 3.93
CA VAL A 225 17.93 -24.98 3.34
C VAL A 225 19.08 -25.40 4.26
N ALA A 226 19.90 -24.46 4.74
CA ALA A 226 20.99 -24.75 5.66
C ALA A 226 20.50 -25.35 6.99
N LEU A 227 19.34 -24.89 7.48
CA LEU A 227 18.73 -25.34 8.74
C LEU A 227 18.09 -26.73 8.64
N MET A 228 17.54 -27.12 7.48
CA MET A 228 16.95 -28.45 7.26
C MET A 228 17.97 -29.51 6.82
N THR A 229 19.06 -29.11 6.17
CA THR A 229 20.10 -30.04 5.69
C THR A 229 21.17 -30.38 6.72
N THR A 230 21.35 -29.57 7.77
CA THR A 230 22.50 -29.72 8.68
C THR A 230 22.15 -29.55 10.16
N GLN A 231 23.08 -29.93 11.04
CA GLN A 231 22.84 -30.01 12.49
C GLN A 231 22.23 -28.73 13.06
N PHE A 232 21.23 -28.91 13.92
CA PHE A 232 20.43 -27.83 14.49
C PHE A 232 21.29 -26.86 15.30
N ASP A 233 21.28 -25.59 14.90
CA ASP A 233 21.95 -24.50 15.59
C ASP A 233 20.97 -23.36 15.86
N LYS A 234 20.84 -22.99 17.13
CA LYS A 234 19.99 -21.89 17.61
C LYS A 234 20.26 -20.57 16.89
N THR A 235 21.51 -20.29 16.52
CA THR A 235 21.88 -19.07 15.79
C THR A 235 21.32 -19.05 14.37
N SER A 236 21.27 -20.19 13.69
CA SER A 236 20.66 -20.30 12.35
C SER A 236 19.14 -20.14 12.41
N VAL A 237 18.49 -20.67 13.46
CA VAL A 237 17.04 -20.46 13.71
C VAL A 237 16.73 -18.99 13.96
N LEU A 238 17.52 -18.32 14.81
CA LEU A 238 17.35 -16.89 15.10
C LEU A 238 17.58 -16.01 13.86
N ALA A 239 18.56 -16.33 13.01
CA ALA A 239 18.78 -15.63 11.75
C ALA A 239 17.56 -15.75 10.82
N PHE A 240 17.04 -16.97 10.63
CA PHE A 240 15.83 -17.20 9.82
C PHE A 240 14.62 -16.42 10.37
N LEU A 241 14.33 -16.55 11.67
CA LEU A 241 13.22 -15.82 12.29
C LEU A 241 13.39 -14.28 12.21
N SER A 242 14.62 -13.77 12.26
CA SER A 242 14.92 -12.35 12.05
C SER A 242 14.59 -11.91 10.62
N SER A 243 15.06 -12.65 9.61
CA SER A 243 14.82 -12.35 8.20
C SER A 243 13.32 -12.39 7.85
N VAL A 244 12.58 -13.42 8.32
CA VAL A 244 11.12 -13.49 8.17
C VAL A 244 10.42 -12.31 8.85
N SER A 245 10.88 -11.90 10.05
CA SER A 245 10.32 -10.75 10.78
C SER A 245 10.59 -9.42 10.06
N SER A 246 11.79 -9.25 9.50
CA SER A 246 12.19 -8.08 8.69
C SER A 246 11.27 -7.93 7.48
N ALA A 247 11.14 -8.99 6.68
CA ALA A 247 10.24 -9.06 5.53
C ALA A 247 8.77 -8.80 5.91
N ALA A 248 8.29 -9.38 7.02
CA ALA A 248 6.93 -9.20 7.52
C ALA A 248 6.65 -7.76 7.98
N ALA A 249 7.62 -7.12 8.64
CA ALA A 249 7.53 -5.72 9.06
C ALA A 249 7.47 -4.78 7.84
N MET A 250 8.35 -4.95 6.85
CA MET A 250 8.30 -4.16 5.60
C MET A 250 6.95 -4.28 4.90
N SER A 251 6.42 -5.50 4.76
CA SER A 251 5.11 -5.80 4.16
C SER A 251 3.95 -5.13 4.90
N ALA A 252 3.99 -5.17 6.23
CA ALA A 252 2.99 -4.54 7.09
C ALA A 252 3.05 -3.00 7.01
N PHE A 253 4.25 -2.40 7.03
CA PHE A 253 4.43 -0.96 6.88
C PHE A 253 3.96 -0.47 5.51
N ILE A 254 4.31 -1.12 4.40
CA ILE A 254 3.77 -0.78 3.07
C ILE A 254 2.23 -0.75 3.09
N SER A 255 1.59 -1.76 3.67
CA SER A 255 0.13 -1.84 3.75
C SER A 255 -0.47 -0.74 4.66
N TYR A 256 0.20 -0.41 5.77
CA TYR A 256 -0.24 0.60 6.71
C TYR A 256 -0.08 2.02 6.17
N ASP A 257 1.06 2.35 5.57
CA ASP A 257 1.43 3.69 5.12
C ASP A 257 0.52 4.18 3.99
N TYR A 258 0.25 3.31 3.02
CA TYR A 258 -0.69 3.58 1.94
C TYR A 258 -2.09 3.85 2.51
N ASP A 259 -2.58 2.97 3.37
CA ASP A 259 -3.94 3.10 3.90
C ASP A 259 -4.13 4.29 4.83
N ILE A 260 -3.14 4.63 5.66
CA ILE A 260 -3.24 5.72 6.64
C ILE A 260 -3.01 7.11 6.01
N SER A 261 -2.42 7.18 4.81
CA SER A 261 -2.16 8.45 4.12
C SER A 261 -3.46 9.24 3.84
N ILE A 262 -3.48 10.51 4.26
CA ILE A 262 -4.67 11.37 4.16
C ILE A 262 -5.08 11.57 2.70
N GLU A 263 -4.11 11.87 1.82
CA GLU A 263 -4.36 12.08 0.39
C GLU A 263 -5.11 10.89 -0.23
N ARG A 264 -4.68 9.66 0.02
CA ARG A 264 -5.33 8.47 -0.56
C ARG A 264 -6.71 8.21 0.02
N ARG A 265 -6.91 8.39 1.33
CA ARG A 265 -8.24 8.26 1.97
C ARG A 265 -9.25 9.30 1.47
N THR A 266 -8.79 10.47 1.04
CA THR A 266 -9.66 11.50 0.46
C THR A 266 -9.93 11.26 -1.03
N LYS A 267 -8.91 10.87 -1.80
CA LYS A 267 -9.03 10.70 -3.26
C LYS A 267 -9.63 9.36 -3.69
N ASP A 268 -9.44 8.30 -2.92
CA ASP A 268 -9.64 6.93 -3.39
C ASP A 268 -10.37 6.05 -2.36
N LYS A 269 -11.55 5.56 -2.77
CA LYS A 269 -12.49 4.72 -2.00
C LYS A 269 -11.95 3.32 -1.66
N PHE A 270 -10.79 2.90 -2.18
CA PHE A 270 -10.12 1.66 -1.77
C PHE A 270 -9.44 1.77 -0.40
N TYR A 271 -9.03 2.98 -0.01
CA TYR A 271 -8.30 3.23 1.24
C TYR A 271 -9.23 3.71 2.35
N GLY A 272 -8.82 3.48 3.60
CA GLY A 272 -9.63 3.69 4.79
C GLY A 272 -9.88 2.42 5.61
N TYR A 273 -9.34 1.27 5.21
CA TYR A 273 -9.69 -0.01 5.82
C TYR A 273 -9.10 -0.21 7.21
N ILE A 274 -8.03 0.49 7.57
CA ILE A 274 -7.51 0.52 8.95
C ILE A 274 -8.31 1.57 9.74
N PRO A 275 -9.06 1.19 10.80
CA PRO A 275 -9.88 2.15 11.54
C PRO A 275 -9.02 3.20 12.26
N LEU A 276 -9.54 4.41 12.45
CA LEU A 276 -8.76 5.49 13.07
C LEU A 276 -8.51 5.29 14.59
N ASN A 277 -9.27 4.40 15.23
CA ASN A 277 -9.17 4.09 16.66
C ASN A 277 -7.82 3.45 17.04
N ARG A 278 -7.10 4.02 18.03
CA ARG A 278 -5.76 3.57 18.45
C ARG A 278 -5.67 2.04 18.69
N LYS A 279 -6.63 1.46 19.42
CA LYS A 279 -6.68 0.00 19.68
C LYS A 279 -6.87 -0.82 18.40
N SER A 280 -7.70 -0.37 17.46
CA SER A 280 -7.95 -1.07 16.20
C SER A 280 -6.75 -0.95 15.25
N LYS A 281 -6.07 0.20 15.19
CA LYS A 281 -4.82 0.38 14.43
C LYS A 281 -3.75 -0.64 14.83
N VAL A 282 -3.53 -0.81 16.14
CA VAL A 282 -2.55 -1.78 16.66
C VAL A 282 -2.96 -3.21 16.31
N LYS A 283 -4.26 -3.56 16.45
CA LYS A 283 -4.76 -4.89 16.03
C LYS A 283 -4.57 -5.15 14.53
N CYS A 284 -4.88 -4.17 13.67
CA CYS A 284 -4.63 -4.27 12.23
C CYS A 284 -3.14 -4.45 11.92
N MET A 285 -2.26 -3.65 12.54
CA MET A 285 -0.82 -3.75 12.32
C MET A 285 -0.27 -5.13 12.70
N ILE A 286 -0.69 -5.66 13.87
CA ILE A 286 -0.32 -7.01 14.29
C ILE A 286 -0.85 -8.06 13.30
N ALA A 287 -2.09 -7.93 12.83
CA ALA A 287 -2.65 -8.88 11.85
C ALA A 287 -1.94 -8.81 10.49
N LEU A 288 -1.60 -7.62 9.99
CA LEU A 288 -0.82 -7.42 8.76
C LEU A 288 0.59 -8.04 8.86
N PHE A 289 1.26 -7.84 10.00
CA PHE A 289 2.56 -8.46 10.28
C PHE A 289 2.43 -9.99 10.33
N SER A 290 1.47 -10.52 11.10
CA SER A 290 1.32 -11.98 11.27
C SER A 290 0.95 -12.68 9.96
N ILE A 291 0.04 -12.11 9.15
CA ILE A 291 -0.23 -12.62 7.79
C ILE A 291 1.08 -12.73 7.00
N SER A 292 1.87 -11.66 7.00
CA SER A 292 3.12 -11.63 6.24
C SER A 292 4.16 -12.64 6.74
N PHE A 293 4.30 -12.76 8.06
CA PHE A 293 5.23 -13.67 8.73
C PHE A 293 4.90 -15.14 8.44
N PHE A 294 3.64 -15.55 8.63
CA PHE A 294 3.24 -16.93 8.42
C PHE A 294 3.16 -17.30 6.93
N ASN A 295 2.71 -16.38 6.06
CA ASN A 295 2.74 -16.60 4.61
C ASN A 295 4.18 -16.83 4.11
N TYR A 296 5.13 -15.99 4.53
CA TYR A 296 6.54 -16.16 4.18
C TYR A 296 7.06 -17.50 4.69
N THR A 297 6.79 -17.85 5.95
CA THR A 297 7.25 -19.12 6.54
C THR A 297 6.73 -20.33 5.76
N CYS A 298 5.42 -20.37 5.45
CA CYS A 298 4.83 -21.43 4.62
C CYS A 298 5.44 -21.47 3.20
N ARG A 299 5.66 -20.31 2.57
CA ARG A 299 6.24 -20.24 1.21
C ARG A 299 7.70 -20.68 1.17
N ALA A 300 8.51 -20.24 2.14
CA ALA A 300 9.89 -20.67 2.31
C ALA A 300 9.97 -22.19 2.53
N MET A 301 9.19 -22.73 3.48
CA MET A 301 9.09 -24.18 3.71
C MET A 301 8.68 -24.91 2.43
N SER A 302 7.66 -24.44 1.70
CA SER A 302 7.21 -25.06 0.45
C SER A 302 8.32 -25.13 -0.61
N VAL A 303 9.09 -24.05 -0.78
CA VAL A 303 10.24 -24.02 -1.72
C VAL A 303 11.34 -24.98 -1.30
N VAL A 304 11.64 -25.07 0.00
CA VAL A 304 12.66 -26.01 0.51
C VAL A 304 12.19 -27.46 0.39
N LEU A 305 10.92 -27.77 0.66
CA LEU A 305 10.36 -29.12 0.48
C LEU A 305 10.39 -29.54 -1.01
N MET A 306 10.03 -28.65 -1.94
CA MET A 306 10.20 -28.90 -3.39
C MET A 306 11.66 -29.15 -3.76
N TYR A 307 12.60 -28.44 -3.14
CA TYR A 307 14.03 -28.66 -3.34
C TYR A 307 14.51 -30.01 -2.79
N MET A 308 14.01 -30.47 -1.64
CA MET A 308 14.36 -31.80 -1.10
C MET A 308 13.77 -32.93 -1.95
N LEU A 309 12.50 -32.79 -2.38
CA LEU A 309 11.78 -33.80 -3.16
C LEU A 309 12.28 -33.92 -4.61
N GLY A 310 12.47 -32.80 -5.31
CA GLY A 310 12.75 -32.77 -6.76
C GLY A 310 14.02 -32.03 -7.15
N GLY A 311 14.81 -31.54 -6.20
CA GLY A 311 16.01 -30.75 -6.45
C GLY A 311 15.73 -29.33 -6.99
N LYS A 312 16.81 -28.61 -7.27
CA LYS A 312 16.77 -27.20 -7.69
C LYS A 312 15.92 -26.93 -8.94
N MET A 313 15.90 -27.85 -9.91
CA MET A 313 15.22 -27.64 -11.19
C MET A 313 13.70 -27.69 -11.04
N VAL A 314 13.18 -28.59 -10.19
CA VAL A 314 11.74 -28.67 -9.88
C VAL A 314 11.30 -27.43 -9.11
N ALA A 315 12.02 -27.05 -8.05
CA ALA A 315 11.69 -25.86 -7.25
C ALA A 315 11.67 -24.56 -8.10
N ILE A 316 12.68 -24.34 -8.95
CA ILE A 316 12.73 -23.18 -9.86
C ILE A 316 11.64 -23.28 -10.95
N GLY A 317 11.44 -24.47 -11.51
CA GLY A 317 10.43 -24.71 -12.55
C GLY A 317 9.01 -24.39 -12.10
N VAL A 318 8.62 -24.81 -10.89
CA VAL A 318 7.31 -24.51 -10.31
C VAL A 318 7.13 -23.00 -10.07
N LEU A 319 8.15 -22.31 -9.53
CA LEU A 319 8.09 -20.86 -9.31
C LEU A 319 7.94 -20.07 -10.63
N ILE A 320 8.66 -20.48 -11.68
CA ILE A 320 8.53 -19.88 -13.02
C ILE A 320 7.16 -20.17 -13.63
N ALA A 321 6.66 -21.41 -13.51
CA ALA A 321 5.35 -21.80 -14.02
C ALA A 321 4.20 -21.03 -13.35
N GLU A 322 4.27 -20.81 -12.02
CA GLU A 322 3.28 -20.01 -11.29
C GLU A 322 3.29 -18.54 -11.75
N PHE A 323 4.47 -17.94 -11.91
CA PHE A 323 4.58 -16.57 -12.42
C PHE A 323 4.10 -16.44 -13.87
N PHE A 324 4.42 -17.42 -14.72
CA PHE A 324 3.95 -17.48 -16.10
C PHE A 324 2.42 -17.59 -16.17
N LEU A 325 1.81 -18.45 -15.34
CA LEU A 325 0.35 -18.57 -15.23
C LEU A 325 -0.30 -17.25 -14.79
N TYR A 326 0.29 -16.52 -13.83
CA TYR A 326 -0.16 -15.18 -13.45
C TYR A 326 -0.13 -14.19 -14.63
N LEU A 327 0.94 -14.18 -15.42
CA LEU A 327 1.04 -13.35 -16.62
C LEU A 327 0.02 -13.77 -17.70
N MET A 328 -0.25 -15.07 -17.86
CA MET A 328 -1.31 -15.56 -18.75
C MET A 328 -2.69 -15.05 -18.31
N VAL A 329 -3.02 -15.13 -17.01
CA VAL A 329 -4.30 -14.64 -16.48
C VAL A 329 -4.44 -13.11 -16.66
N LYS A 330 -3.38 -12.34 -16.39
CA LYS A 330 -3.36 -10.88 -16.66
C LYS A 330 -3.49 -10.57 -18.16
N THR A 331 -2.90 -11.38 -19.03
CA THR A 331 -3.02 -11.22 -20.49
C THR A 331 -4.43 -11.54 -20.99
N TRP A 332 -5.02 -12.64 -20.52
CA TRP A 332 -6.41 -13.02 -20.82
C TRP A 332 -7.41 -11.93 -20.42
N ARG A 333 -7.24 -11.36 -19.22
CA ARG A 333 -8.05 -10.24 -18.73
C ARG A 333 -7.72 -8.89 -19.38
N ARG A 334 -6.80 -8.84 -20.36
CA ARG A 334 -6.32 -7.61 -21.02
C ARG A 334 -5.83 -6.53 -20.02
N ASP A 335 -5.20 -6.99 -18.94
CA ASP A 335 -4.74 -6.22 -17.77
C ASP A 335 -3.21 -6.31 -17.57
N ILE A 336 -2.49 -6.77 -18.60
CA ILE A 336 -1.04 -7.00 -18.53
C ILE A 336 -0.25 -5.71 -18.31
N ARG A 337 -0.61 -4.63 -19.01
CA ARG A 337 0.02 -3.30 -18.91
C ARG A 337 -0.03 -2.79 -17.46
N TYR A 338 1.07 -2.24 -16.98
CA TYR A 338 1.09 -1.54 -15.71
C TYR A 338 0.50 -0.12 -15.84
N TRP A 339 -0.02 0.43 -14.75
CA TRP A 339 -0.75 1.71 -14.77
C TRP A 339 0.16 2.93 -15.01
N LEU A 340 1.48 2.80 -14.85
CA LEU A 340 2.42 3.88 -15.17
C LEU A 340 2.43 4.20 -16.68
N PRO A 341 2.44 5.48 -17.09
CA PRO A 341 2.36 5.92 -18.48
C PRO A 341 3.75 5.88 -19.15
N ILE A 342 4.30 4.67 -19.26
CA ILE A 342 5.58 4.37 -19.93
C ILE A 342 5.30 3.53 -21.17
N TYR A 343 5.88 3.93 -22.30
CA TYR A 343 5.50 3.44 -23.63
C TYR A 343 6.66 2.75 -24.35
N GLY A 344 6.42 2.27 -25.58
CA GLY A 344 7.40 1.52 -26.37
C GLY A 344 7.98 0.29 -25.64
N ILE A 345 9.23 -0.06 -25.99
CA ILE A 345 9.93 -1.24 -25.44
C ILE A 345 10.17 -1.09 -23.93
N ALA A 346 10.58 0.09 -23.45
CA ALA A 346 10.77 0.32 -22.02
C ALA A 346 9.46 0.19 -21.22
N GLY A 347 8.30 0.52 -21.81
CA GLY A 347 7.00 0.27 -21.20
C GLY A 347 6.69 -1.20 -20.99
N PHE A 348 7.08 -2.07 -21.94
CA PHE A 348 6.99 -3.53 -21.76
C PHE A 348 7.96 -4.05 -20.70
N VAL A 349 9.23 -3.64 -20.74
CA VAL A 349 10.25 -4.07 -19.75
C VAL A 349 9.87 -3.61 -18.34
N CYS A 350 9.46 -2.35 -18.18
CA CYS A 350 9.00 -1.82 -16.89
C CYS A 350 7.74 -2.54 -16.40
N THR A 351 6.76 -2.79 -17.28
CA THR A 351 5.57 -3.59 -16.93
C THR A 351 5.98 -4.97 -16.42
N PHE A 352 6.83 -5.69 -17.14
CA PHE A 352 7.29 -7.03 -16.74
C PHE A 352 8.00 -7.01 -15.39
N MET A 353 8.96 -6.09 -15.19
CA MET A 353 9.73 -6.00 -13.95
C MET A 353 8.87 -5.61 -12.76
N VAL A 354 7.99 -4.62 -12.87
CA VAL A 354 7.11 -4.24 -11.76
C VAL A 354 6.11 -5.36 -11.45
N ARG A 355 5.52 -6.00 -12.47
CA ARG A 355 4.63 -7.17 -12.29
C ARG A 355 5.35 -8.34 -11.60
N LEU A 356 6.63 -8.59 -11.93
CA LEU A 356 7.47 -9.60 -11.28
C LEU A 356 7.70 -9.28 -9.79
N PHE A 357 8.20 -8.08 -9.49
CA PHE A 357 8.51 -7.67 -8.11
C PHE A 357 7.25 -7.64 -7.23
N VAL A 358 6.13 -7.14 -7.76
CA VAL A 358 4.84 -7.10 -7.05
C VAL A 358 4.28 -8.51 -6.83
N LYS A 359 4.32 -9.41 -7.82
CA LYS A 359 3.85 -10.79 -7.65
C LYS A 359 4.74 -11.54 -6.65
N LEU A 360 6.06 -11.41 -6.72
CA LEU A 360 6.97 -11.97 -5.72
C LEU A 360 6.69 -11.41 -4.31
N GLY A 361 6.55 -10.09 -4.15
CA GLY A 361 6.17 -9.50 -2.86
C GLY A 361 4.82 -10.02 -2.35
N ALA A 362 3.82 -10.18 -3.22
CA ALA A 362 2.51 -10.73 -2.85
C ALA A 362 2.58 -12.21 -2.44
N ASP A 363 3.33 -13.03 -3.15
CA ASP A 363 3.42 -14.48 -2.91
C ASP A 363 4.24 -14.81 -1.67
N TRP A 364 5.30 -14.05 -1.43
CA TRP A 364 6.20 -14.28 -0.31
C TRP A 364 5.68 -13.64 0.97
N THR A 365 5.22 -12.39 0.98
CA THR A 365 4.78 -11.74 2.22
C THR A 365 3.28 -11.46 2.31
N ALA A 366 2.44 -11.94 1.40
CA ALA A 366 1.00 -11.64 1.40
C ALA A 366 0.71 -10.14 1.63
N CYS A 367 1.51 -9.26 1.02
CA CYS A 367 1.41 -7.82 1.30
C CYS A 367 0.03 -7.31 0.88
N VAL A 368 -0.78 -6.96 1.87
CA VAL A 368 -2.21 -6.65 1.72
C VAL A 368 -2.45 -5.43 0.81
N GLN A 369 -1.45 -4.56 0.61
CA GLN A 369 -1.51 -3.51 -0.41
C GLN A 369 -1.64 -4.05 -1.85
N PHE A 370 -1.02 -5.19 -2.19
CA PHE A 370 -1.03 -5.73 -3.56
C PHE A 370 -2.36 -6.38 -3.98
N ARG A 371 -3.33 -6.50 -3.06
CA ARG A 371 -4.73 -6.82 -3.42
C ARG A 371 -5.40 -5.73 -4.27
N HIS A 372 -4.79 -4.54 -4.36
CA HIS A 372 -5.27 -3.43 -5.19
C HIS A 372 -5.48 -3.86 -6.66
N PRO A 373 -6.58 -3.47 -7.33
CA PRO A 373 -6.86 -3.85 -8.71
C PRO A 373 -5.76 -3.53 -9.72
N GLN A 374 -5.01 -2.44 -9.52
CA GLN A 374 -3.89 -2.07 -10.38
C GLN A 374 -2.68 -3.01 -10.21
N GLU A 375 -2.61 -3.77 -9.12
CA GLU A 375 -1.52 -4.67 -8.75
C GLU A 375 -1.88 -6.14 -9.05
N VAL A 376 -2.05 -7.01 -8.06
CA VAL A 376 -2.48 -8.42 -8.26
C VAL A 376 -4.00 -8.50 -8.45
N GLY A 377 -4.75 -7.70 -7.69
CA GLY A 377 -6.21 -7.70 -7.64
C GLY A 377 -6.78 -8.65 -6.58
N GLY A 378 -7.93 -8.28 -6.02
CA GLY A 378 -8.51 -8.86 -4.80
C GLY A 378 -8.60 -10.38 -4.79
N ILE A 379 -9.41 -10.95 -5.70
CA ILE A 379 -9.63 -12.39 -5.74
C ILE A 379 -8.34 -13.18 -5.99
N MET A 380 -7.43 -12.66 -6.81
CA MET A 380 -6.18 -13.33 -7.20
C MET A 380 -5.20 -13.35 -6.01
N PHE A 381 -5.14 -12.25 -5.25
CA PHE A 381 -4.37 -12.16 -4.02
C PHE A 381 -4.87 -13.19 -2.98
N SER A 382 -6.17 -13.19 -2.70
CA SER A 382 -6.80 -14.13 -1.75
C SER A 382 -6.62 -15.60 -2.16
N PHE A 383 -6.77 -15.90 -3.45
CA PHE A 383 -6.58 -17.26 -3.99
C PHE A 383 -5.11 -17.70 -3.96
N SER A 384 -4.15 -16.78 -4.17
CA SER A 384 -2.71 -17.10 -4.10
C SER A 384 -2.30 -17.50 -2.68
N MET A 385 -2.76 -16.77 -1.65
CA MET A 385 -2.54 -17.17 -0.24
C MET A 385 -3.15 -18.55 0.07
N PHE A 386 -4.37 -18.81 -0.41
CA PHE A 386 -5.05 -20.10 -0.21
C PHE A 386 -4.30 -21.27 -0.89
N LEU A 387 -3.91 -21.12 -2.16
CA LEU A 387 -3.14 -22.12 -2.89
C LEU A 387 -1.77 -22.37 -2.25
N MET A 388 -1.14 -21.33 -1.72
CA MET A 388 0.15 -21.44 -1.02
C MET A 388 -0.01 -22.29 0.25
N ALA A 389 -1.05 -22.04 1.08
CA ALA A 389 -1.31 -22.84 2.27
C ALA A 389 -1.66 -24.30 1.95
N LEU A 390 -2.52 -24.52 0.95
CA LEU A 390 -2.89 -25.87 0.49
C LEU A 390 -1.68 -26.62 -0.10
N GLY A 391 -0.90 -25.96 -0.97
CA GLY A 391 0.30 -26.51 -1.57
C GLY A 391 1.38 -26.87 -0.55
N GLY A 392 1.56 -26.06 0.49
CA GLY A 392 2.47 -26.37 1.59
C GLY A 392 2.10 -27.65 2.35
N ILE A 393 0.80 -27.86 2.63
CA ILE A 393 0.30 -29.10 3.25
C ILE A 393 0.50 -30.32 2.33
N ILE A 394 0.24 -30.17 1.02
CA ILE A 394 0.47 -31.26 0.04
C ILE A 394 1.97 -31.61 -0.02
N LEU A 395 2.86 -30.61 -0.03
CA LEU A 395 4.31 -30.82 -0.04
C LEU A 395 4.84 -31.46 1.25
N ALA A 396 4.27 -31.14 2.41
CA ALA A 396 4.59 -31.82 3.66
C ALA A 396 4.19 -33.31 3.61
N ALA A 397 3.01 -33.62 3.06
CA ALA A 397 2.56 -35.01 2.89
C ALA A 397 3.43 -35.80 1.90
N LEU A 398 3.86 -35.19 0.80
CA LEU A 398 4.77 -35.82 -0.16
C LEU A 398 6.17 -36.06 0.45
N TYR A 399 6.69 -35.11 1.23
CA TYR A 399 7.97 -35.26 1.95
C TYR A 399 7.96 -36.43 2.93
N ASP A 400 6.84 -36.59 3.64
CA ASP A 400 6.61 -37.68 4.60
C ASP A 400 6.51 -39.06 3.91
N GLN A 401 5.87 -39.12 2.73
CA GLN A 401 5.74 -40.35 1.93
C GLN A 401 7.06 -40.81 1.29
N GLU A 402 7.93 -39.90 0.87
CA GLU A 402 9.19 -40.20 0.18
C GLU A 402 10.37 -40.44 1.15
N ASP A 403 10.14 -40.47 2.47
CA ASP A 403 11.15 -40.64 3.54
C ASP A 403 12.44 -39.83 3.31
N CYS A 404 12.26 -38.53 3.05
CA CYS A 404 13.33 -37.64 2.64
C CYS A 404 14.38 -37.46 3.76
N LYS A 405 15.67 -37.65 3.41
CA LYS A 405 16.82 -37.67 4.34
C LYS A 405 17.26 -36.29 4.86
N GLY A 406 16.32 -35.47 5.34
CA GLY A 406 16.61 -34.24 6.06
C GLY A 406 17.11 -34.49 7.49
N VAL A 407 17.65 -33.45 8.13
CA VAL A 407 18.00 -33.49 9.57
C VAL A 407 16.76 -33.30 10.45
N TRP A 408 15.71 -32.69 9.91
CA TRP A 408 14.42 -32.54 10.57
C TRP A 408 13.58 -33.80 10.40
N SER A 409 12.99 -34.28 11.49
CA SER A 409 11.98 -35.36 11.42
C SER A 409 10.71 -34.86 10.74
N ASN A 410 9.94 -35.80 10.17
CA ASN A 410 8.68 -35.50 9.49
C ASN A 410 7.68 -34.82 10.46
N GLU A 411 7.70 -35.19 11.75
CA GLU A 411 6.95 -34.50 12.81
C GLU A 411 7.27 -33.00 12.91
N VAL A 412 8.55 -32.61 12.82
CA VAL A 412 8.97 -31.20 12.86
C VAL A 412 8.55 -30.47 11.59
N VAL A 413 8.67 -31.10 10.42
CA VAL A 413 8.20 -30.53 9.14
C VAL A 413 6.69 -30.28 9.19
N TRP A 414 5.91 -31.27 9.63
CA TRP A 414 4.48 -31.17 9.83
C TRP A 414 4.09 -30.12 10.88
N ALA A 415 4.80 -30.07 12.02
CA ALA A 415 4.54 -29.09 13.06
C ALA A 415 4.77 -27.66 12.56
N VAL A 416 5.89 -27.39 11.86
CA VAL A 416 6.21 -26.06 11.33
C VAL A 416 5.25 -25.66 10.20
N MET A 417 4.98 -26.54 9.23
CA MET A 417 4.07 -26.23 8.12
C MET A 417 2.62 -26.09 8.60
N GLY A 418 2.13 -27.04 9.38
CA GLY A 418 0.76 -27.06 9.90
C GLY A 418 0.46 -25.89 10.83
N SER A 419 1.36 -25.58 11.77
CA SER A 419 1.20 -24.40 12.63
C SER A 419 1.26 -23.10 11.85
N SER A 420 2.16 -22.96 10.86
CA SER A 420 2.24 -21.76 10.04
C SER A 420 0.97 -21.56 9.20
N CYS A 421 0.43 -22.60 8.57
CA CYS A 421 -0.84 -22.54 7.84
C CYS A 421 -2.03 -22.19 8.74
N PHE A 422 -2.11 -22.78 9.94
CA PHE A 422 -3.15 -22.46 10.91
C PHE A 422 -3.05 -21.01 11.42
N CYS A 423 -1.83 -20.57 11.78
CA CYS A 423 -1.60 -19.21 12.25
C CYS A 423 -1.82 -18.16 11.15
N LEU A 424 -1.53 -18.47 9.88
CA LEU A 424 -1.90 -17.63 8.74
C LEU A 424 -3.42 -17.45 8.64
N PHE A 425 -4.19 -18.56 8.69
CA PHE A 425 -5.65 -18.52 8.66
C PHE A 425 -6.23 -17.69 9.82
N MET A 426 -5.74 -17.90 11.04
CA MET A 426 -6.11 -17.11 12.21
C MET A 426 -5.73 -15.62 12.07
N SER A 427 -4.63 -15.31 11.39
CA SER A 427 -4.19 -13.92 11.15
C SER A 427 -5.07 -13.21 10.11
N VAL A 428 -5.53 -13.91 9.07
CA VAL A 428 -6.53 -13.39 8.12
C VAL A 428 -7.86 -13.11 8.82
N ILE A 429 -8.32 -14.01 9.68
CA ILE A 429 -9.51 -13.79 10.52
C ILE A 429 -9.32 -12.57 11.44
N ALA A 430 -8.16 -12.44 12.09
CA ALA A 430 -7.84 -11.30 12.94
C ALA A 430 -7.81 -9.97 12.17
N LEU A 431 -7.36 -9.98 10.90
CA LEU A 431 -7.44 -8.80 10.04
C LEU A 431 -8.90 -8.44 9.75
N TYR A 432 -9.73 -9.40 9.33
CA TYR A 432 -11.13 -9.17 8.99
C TYR A 432 -11.97 -8.64 10.17
N TYR A 433 -11.67 -9.04 11.40
CA TYR A 433 -12.31 -8.49 12.61
C TYR A 433 -11.72 -7.15 13.09
N SER A 434 -10.50 -6.78 12.69
CA SER A 434 -9.85 -5.53 13.13
C SER A 434 -9.98 -4.39 12.13
N MET A 435 -10.14 -4.71 10.84
CA MET A 435 -10.36 -3.76 9.76
C MET A 435 -11.80 -3.25 9.70
N ASP A 436 -12.03 -2.16 8.96
CA ASP A 436 -13.36 -1.70 8.61
C ASP A 436 -14.02 -2.67 7.61
N GLN A 437 -15.14 -3.28 8.04
CA GLN A 437 -15.83 -4.33 7.30
C GLN A 437 -16.32 -3.90 5.92
N ARG A 438 -16.52 -2.59 5.68
CA ARG A 438 -16.91 -2.05 4.37
C ARG A 438 -15.91 -2.41 3.26
N PHE A 439 -14.65 -2.63 3.63
CA PHE A 439 -13.55 -2.94 2.70
C PHE A 439 -13.30 -4.44 2.51
N LEU A 440 -14.05 -5.35 3.15
CA LEU A 440 -13.89 -6.80 2.97
C LEU A 440 -14.10 -7.23 1.51
N HIS A 441 -14.99 -6.55 0.79
CA HIS A 441 -15.21 -6.78 -0.65
C HIS A 441 -13.94 -6.58 -1.50
N THR A 442 -12.93 -5.83 -1.01
CA THR A 442 -11.65 -5.66 -1.73
C THR A 442 -10.83 -6.95 -1.83
N PHE A 443 -11.08 -7.95 -0.98
CA PHE A 443 -10.43 -9.27 -1.02
C PHE A 443 -11.11 -10.26 -1.98
N THR A 444 -12.37 -10.03 -2.35
CA THR A 444 -13.14 -10.89 -3.28
C THR A 444 -13.41 -10.21 -4.63
N SER A 445 -13.03 -8.94 -4.77
CA SER A 445 -13.23 -8.15 -5.99
C SER A 445 -12.58 -8.78 -7.23
N LEU A 446 -13.34 -8.82 -8.32
CA LEU A 446 -12.88 -9.23 -9.65
C LEU A 446 -12.34 -8.06 -10.49
N LYS A 447 -12.47 -6.81 -10.03
CA LYS A 447 -12.09 -5.60 -10.78
C LYS A 447 -10.60 -5.65 -11.18
N CYS A 448 -10.33 -5.38 -12.45
CA CYS A 448 -9.00 -5.22 -13.03
C CYS A 448 -8.51 -3.76 -12.92
N ALA A 449 -7.27 -3.46 -13.31
CA ALA A 449 -6.73 -2.10 -13.29
C ALA A 449 -7.55 -1.16 -14.18
N ARG A 450 -8.00 -1.66 -15.34
CA ARG A 450 -8.93 -1.02 -16.27
C ARG A 450 -10.21 -0.57 -15.57
N ASP A 451 -10.99 -1.53 -15.07
CA ASP A 451 -12.31 -1.28 -14.45
C ASP A 451 -12.17 -0.31 -13.27
N TYR A 452 -11.06 -0.39 -12.55
CA TYR A 452 -10.75 0.50 -11.45
C TYR A 452 -10.56 1.95 -11.90
N ILE A 453 -9.68 2.19 -12.88
CA ILE A 453 -9.42 3.53 -13.43
C ILE A 453 -10.71 4.14 -14.01
N GLN A 454 -11.52 3.33 -14.70
CA GLN A 454 -12.79 3.77 -15.28
C GLN A 454 -13.84 4.13 -14.24
N ASN A 455 -14.01 3.30 -13.20
CA ASN A 455 -14.93 3.60 -12.10
C ASN A 455 -14.49 4.86 -11.34
N ASN A 456 -13.19 5.02 -11.10
CA ASN A 456 -12.67 6.23 -10.46
C ASN A 456 -12.98 7.48 -11.30
N PHE A 457 -12.79 7.46 -12.62
CA PHE A 457 -13.19 8.59 -13.49
C PHE A 457 -14.71 8.88 -13.43
N LYS A 458 -15.55 7.85 -13.39
CA LYS A 458 -17.02 8.01 -13.39
C LYS A 458 -17.58 8.47 -12.04
N GLU A 459 -16.97 8.07 -10.93
CA GLU A 459 -17.45 8.32 -9.58
C GLU A 459 -16.80 9.52 -8.85
N ALA A 460 -15.79 10.17 -9.44
CA ALA A 460 -15.00 11.20 -8.78
C ALA A 460 -15.42 12.64 -9.12
N ASP A 461 -14.99 13.57 -8.28
CA ASP A 461 -15.12 15.02 -8.51
C ASP A 461 -14.26 15.49 -9.69
N ASP A 462 -14.59 16.67 -10.24
CA ASP A 462 -13.99 17.16 -11.48
C ASP A 462 -12.48 17.42 -11.41
N GLU A 463 -11.91 17.71 -10.24
CA GLU A 463 -10.44 17.74 -10.03
C GLU A 463 -9.84 16.33 -10.19
N LEU A 464 -10.41 15.34 -9.50
CA LEU A 464 -9.90 13.97 -9.43
C LEU A 464 -10.08 13.21 -10.76
N LYS A 465 -11.02 13.62 -11.61
CA LYS A 465 -11.12 13.11 -12.99
C LYS A 465 -9.85 13.32 -13.81
N PHE A 466 -9.03 14.33 -13.51
CA PHE A 466 -7.76 14.53 -14.22
C PHE A 466 -6.67 13.50 -13.85
N ASP A 467 -6.80 12.74 -12.76
CA ASP A 467 -5.87 11.65 -12.42
C ASP A 467 -5.86 10.53 -13.50
N VAL A 468 -6.88 10.48 -14.39
CA VAL A 468 -6.92 9.59 -15.55
C VAL A 468 -5.72 9.81 -16.49
N PHE A 469 -5.22 11.05 -16.63
CA PHE A 469 -4.06 11.38 -17.47
C PHE A 469 -2.71 11.00 -16.85
N ILE A 470 -2.70 10.68 -15.55
CA ILE A 470 -1.54 10.11 -14.87
C ILE A 470 -1.46 8.59 -15.14
N CYS A 471 -2.57 7.96 -15.54
CA CYS A 471 -2.64 6.54 -15.87
C CYS A 471 -2.29 6.24 -17.35
N ASN A 472 -1.78 5.04 -17.58
CA ASN A 472 -1.43 4.55 -18.91
C ASN A 472 -2.66 4.55 -19.85
N VAL A 473 -2.54 5.27 -20.98
CA VAL A 473 -3.62 5.51 -21.94
C VAL A 473 -4.26 4.21 -22.46
N TYR A 474 -3.48 3.13 -22.62
CA TYR A 474 -3.99 1.82 -23.06
C TYR A 474 -5.01 1.19 -22.10
N LEU A 475 -5.11 1.64 -20.84
CA LEU A 475 -6.03 1.08 -19.84
C LEU A 475 -7.42 1.74 -19.84
N TRP A 476 -7.55 2.96 -20.39
CA TRP A 476 -8.79 3.74 -20.26
C TRP A 476 -9.34 4.28 -21.58
N LEU A 477 -8.46 4.72 -22.49
CA LEU A 477 -8.85 5.40 -23.72
C LEU A 477 -9.81 4.58 -24.63
N PRO A 478 -9.66 3.25 -24.82
CA PRO A 478 -10.55 2.50 -25.70
C PRO A 478 -12.02 2.41 -25.24
N GLU A 479 -12.30 2.69 -23.96
CA GLU A 479 -13.60 2.39 -23.33
C GLU A 479 -14.28 3.64 -22.77
N ILE A 480 -13.51 4.60 -22.25
CA ILE A 480 -14.03 5.87 -21.68
C ILE A 480 -13.46 7.12 -22.37
N GLY A 481 -12.77 6.97 -23.51
CA GLY A 481 -12.15 8.11 -24.18
C GLY A 481 -13.17 9.17 -24.66
N GLU A 482 -14.37 8.75 -25.09
CA GLU A 482 -15.47 9.67 -25.41
C GLU A 482 -16.00 10.39 -24.16
N ASP A 483 -16.19 9.66 -23.04
CA ASP A 483 -16.59 10.24 -21.75
C ASP A 483 -15.57 11.31 -21.29
N VAL A 484 -14.27 11.04 -21.46
CA VAL A 484 -13.16 11.97 -21.16
C VAL A 484 -13.16 13.17 -22.09
N LYS A 485 -13.40 12.96 -23.40
CA LYS A 485 -13.48 14.02 -24.41
C LYS A 485 -14.65 14.97 -24.14
N ALA A 486 -15.84 14.43 -23.86
CA ALA A 486 -17.02 15.21 -23.46
C ALA A 486 -16.80 15.96 -22.14
N PHE A 487 -16.14 15.35 -21.16
CA PHE A 487 -15.75 16.01 -19.91
C PHE A 487 -14.82 17.21 -20.15
N LEU A 488 -13.79 17.04 -20.99
CA LEU A 488 -12.90 18.14 -21.37
C LEU A 488 -13.68 19.27 -22.05
N THR A 489 -14.45 18.99 -23.09
CA THR A 489 -15.22 20.02 -23.83
C THR A 489 -16.11 20.87 -22.92
N ASN A 490 -16.76 20.26 -21.91
CA ASN A 490 -17.67 20.97 -20.99
C ASN A 490 -16.98 21.77 -19.88
N ASN A 491 -15.80 21.36 -19.40
CA ASN A 491 -15.18 21.93 -18.19
C ASN A 491 -13.91 22.73 -18.47
N LEU A 492 -13.21 22.45 -19.57
CA LEU A 492 -11.98 23.15 -19.95
C LEU A 492 -12.15 24.66 -20.20
N PRO A 493 -13.29 25.18 -20.74
CA PRO A 493 -13.56 26.61 -20.78
C PRO A 493 -13.62 27.26 -19.39
N LYS A 494 -14.28 26.59 -18.42
CA LYS A 494 -14.44 27.06 -17.03
C LYS A 494 -13.09 27.08 -16.32
N LEU A 495 -12.34 25.98 -16.42
CA LEU A 495 -11.01 25.83 -15.81
C LEU A 495 -9.97 26.82 -16.37
N LEU A 496 -10.11 27.25 -17.63
CA LEU A 496 -9.28 28.32 -18.19
C LEU A 496 -9.65 29.72 -17.68
N HIS A 497 -10.91 29.94 -17.30
CA HIS A 497 -11.38 31.21 -16.73
C HIS A 497 -11.08 31.30 -15.22
N GLU A 498 -11.38 30.25 -14.46
CA GLU A 498 -11.15 30.17 -13.01
C GLU A 498 -9.68 29.95 -12.66
N SER A 499 -8.92 29.26 -13.51
CA SER A 499 -7.50 28.94 -13.35
C SER A 499 -7.11 28.46 -11.93
N PRO A 500 -7.74 27.40 -11.39
CA PRO A 500 -7.48 26.92 -10.03
C PRO A 500 -6.02 26.44 -9.85
N GLU A 501 -5.51 26.51 -8.62
CA GLU A 501 -4.09 26.24 -8.31
C GLU A 501 -3.59 24.85 -8.76
N TRP A 502 -4.45 23.84 -8.75
CA TRP A 502 -4.12 22.48 -9.19
C TRP A 502 -4.03 22.36 -10.73
N PHE A 503 -4.65 23.25 -11.50
CA PHE A 503 -4.67 23.21 -12.96
C PHE A 503 -3.42 23.87 -13.56
N ASP A 504 -2.26 23.35 -13.16
CA ASP A 504 -0.94 23.90 -13.47
C ASP A 504 -0.42 23.55 -14.88
N SER A 505 0.81 23.93 -15.18
CA SER A 505 1.43 23.65 -16.48
C SER A 505 1.76 22.16 -16.70
N ASP A 506 1.96 21.37 -15.64
CA ASP A 506 2.23 19.94 -15.74
C ASP A 506 0.95 19.14 -16.01
N VAL A 507 -0.18 19.47 -15.34
CA VAL A 507 -1.52 18.92 -15.66
C VAL A 507 -1.90 19.28 -17.10
N LYS A 508 -1.81 20.56 -17.48
CA LYS A 508 -2.07 21.03 -18.85
C LYS A 508 -1.23 20.28 -19.89
N SER A 509 0.03 19.98 -19.60
CA SER A 509 0.94 19.24 -20.50
C SER A 509 0.69 17.72 -20.58
N SER A 510 -0.23 17.19 -19.79
CA SER A 510 -0.56 15.75 -19.72
C SER A 510 -1.85 15.39 -20.47
N ILE A 511 -2.73 16.38 -20.72
CA ILE A 511 -3.91 16.25 -21.60
C ILE A 511 -3.43 15.93 -23.02
N LEU A 512 -4.05 14.95 -23.68
CA LEU A 512 -3.79 14.57 -25.08
C LEU A 512 -4.35 15.63 -26.05
N ASP A 513 -3.57 16.02 -27.05
CA ASP A 513 -3.97 17.03 -28.05
C ASP A 513 -5.24 16.60 -28.82
N GLU A 514 -5.34 15.32 -29.18
CA GLU A 514 -6.44 14.73 -29.96
C GLU A 514 -7.80 14.67 -29.21
N LEU A 515 -7.81 14.90 -27.89
CA LEU A 515 -9.05 14.90 -27.08
C LEU A 515 -9.63 16.31 -26.84
N VAL A 516 -9.07 17.35 -27.46
CA VAL A 516 -9.56 18.74 -27.34
C VAL A 516 -10.08 19.22 -28.70
N GLU A 517 -11.40 19.32 -28.83
CA GLU A 517 -12.05 19.68 -30.11
C GLU A 517 -11.83 21.16 -30.50
N ASP A 518 -11.90 22.06 -29.52
CA ASP A 518 -11.73 23.49 -29.73
C ASP A 518 -10.23 23.86 -29.84
N LYS A 519 -9.84 24.28 -31.05
CA LYS A 519 -8.47 24.69 -31.41
C LYS A 519 -8.01 25.95 -30.66
N ASP A 520 -8.91 26.87 -30.32
CA ASP A 520 -8.60 28.10 -29.58
C ASP A 520 -8.38 27.81 -28.10
N ILE A 521 -9.18 26.89 -27.52
CA ILE A 521 -8.95 26.35 -26.17
C ILE A 521 -7.63 25.59 -26.12
N LEU A 522 -7.35 24.72 -27.10
CA LEU A 522 -6.07 24.03 -27.22
C LEU A 522 -4.90 25.02 -27.29
N ALA A 523 -5.00 26.07 -28.11
CA ALA A 523 -3.97 27.12 -28.21
C ALA A 523 -3.74 27.86 -26.86
N LYS A 524 -4.81 28.17 -26.12
CA LYS A 524 -4.74 28.80 -24.77
C LYS A 524 -4.04 27.90 -23.75
N ILE A 525 -4.33 26.60 -23.75
CA ILE A 525 -3.69 25.61 -22.86
C ILE A 525 -2.22 25.44 -23.24
N ARG A 526 -1.90 25.43 -24.54
CA ARG A 526 -0.58 25.18 -25.12
C ARG A 526 0.30 26.45 -25.12
N GLY A 527 0.29 27.18 -24.01
CA GLY A 527 1.19 28.31 -23.78
C GLY A 527 2.68 27.94 -23.84
N LYS A 528 3.55 28.96 -23.92
CA LYS A 528 5.00 28.80 -24.15
C LYS A 528 5.70 27.87 -23.14
N GLU A 529 5.23 27.77 -21.90
CA GLU A 529 5.78 26.87 -20.89
C GLU A 529 5.30 25.43 -21.09
N VAL A 530 4.00 25.21 -21.27
CA VAL A 530 3.40 23.90 -21.56
C VAL A 530 4.04 23.28 -22.81
N GLN A 531 4.23 24.06 -23.87
CA GLN A 531 4.94 23.60 -25.07
C GLN A 531 6.42 23.26 -24.82
N ARG A 532 7.12 23.99 -23.94
CA ARG A 532 8.48 23.60 -23.50
C ARG A 532 8.46 22.28 -22.75
N ILE A 533 7.50 22.06 -21.85
CA ILE A 533 7.34 20.80 -21.10
C ILE A 533 7.05 19.64 -22.07
N ILE A 534 6.09 19.77 -22.98
CA ILE A 534 5.76 18.74 -23.98
C ILE A 534 6.99 18.42 -24.86
N LYS A 535 7.68 19.44 -25.39
CA LYS A 535 8.90 19.25 -26.21
C LYS A 535 10.03 18.58 -25.41
N LYS A 536 10.16 18.88 -24.12
CA LYS A 536 11.12 18.26 -23.18
C LYS A 536 10.74 16.81 -22.81
N ARG A 537 9.45 16.48 -22.78
CA ARG A 537 8.93 15.10 -22.63
C ARG A 537 9.19 14.30 -23.93
N ARG A 538 8.71 14.76 -25.11
CA ARG A 538 8.89 14.10 -26.42
C ARG A 538 10.37 13.82 -26.77
N ARG A 539 11.27 14.80 -26.61
CA ARG A 539 12.72 14.62 -26.85
C ARG A 539 13.39 13.54 -25.98
N LYS A 540 12.81 13.20 -24.83
CA LYS A 540 13.35 12.17 -23.92
C LYS A 540 12.71 10.80 -24.17
N SER A 541 11.42 10.77 -24.47
CA SER A 541 10.69 9.61 -24.95
C SER A 541 11.39 8.93 -26.14
N SER A 542 11.82 9.72 -27.14
CA SER A 542 12.49 9.19 -28.35
C SER A 542 13.81 8.44 -28.12
N VAL A 543 14.48 8.62 -26.97
CA VAL A 543 15.80 8.02 -26.70
C VAL A 543 15.71 6.72 -25.90
N PHE A 544 14.63 6.49 -25.14
CA PHE A 544 14.52 5.30 -24.28
C PHE A 544 13.09 4.90 -23.87
N LEU A 545 12.14 5.84 -23.79
CA LEU A 545 10.83 5.62 -23.12
C LEU A 545 9.61 5.43 -24.03
N GLY A 546 9.80 5.52 -25.35
CA GLY A 546 8.69 5.57 -26.32
C GLY A 546 7.92 6.90 -26.26
N ALA A 547 7.44 7.40 -27.39
CA ALA A 547 6.41 8.44 -27.38
C ALA A 547 5.12 7.88 -26.78
N ALA A 548 4.26 8.76 -26.24
CA ALA A 548 2.86 8.37 -26.06
C ALA A 548 2.31 7.96 -27.44
N PRO A 549 1.51 6.88 -27.54
CA PRO A 549 1.02 6.43 -28.82
C PRO A 549 -0.09 7.37 -29.29
N ASP A 550 -0.16 7.63 -30.60
CA ASP A 550 -1.19 8.48 -31.18
C ASP A 550 -2.58 7.91 -30.86
N VAL A 551 -3.55 8.77 -30.51
CA VAL A 551 -4.90 8.33 -30.10
C VAL A 551 -5.56 7.54 -31.22
N ALA A 552 -5.32 7.93 -32.48
CA ALA A 552 -5.69 7.19 -33.69
C ALA A 552 -5.30 5.69 -33.70
N VAL A 553 -4.18 5.30 -33.08
CA VAL A 553 -3.70 3.90 -33.05
C VAL A 553 -4.39 3.10 -31.93
N ILE A 554 -4.81 3.76 -30.85
CA ILE A 554 -5.38 3.11 -29.66
C ILE A 554 -6.92 3.05 -29.75
N ALA A 555 -7.53 4.12 -30.26
CA ALA A 555 -8.96 4.31 -30.38
C ALA A 555 -9.26 5.12 -31.66
N PRO A 556 -9.26 4.47 -32.84
CA PRO A 556 -9.43 5.17 -34.12
C PRO A 556 -10.73 5.96 -34.22
N ASN A 557 -11.79 5.55 -33.51
CA ASN A 557 -13.07 6.28 -33.45
C ASN A 557 -12.95 7.69 -32.82
N LEU A 558 -11.95 7.90 -31.95
CA LEU A 558 -11.70 9.18 -31.26
C LEU A 558 -10.79 10.11 -32.07
N ALA A 559 -10.00 9.57 -32.99
CA ALA A 559 -9.26 10.39 -33.93
C ALA A 559 -10.24 10.97 -34.94
N SER A 560 -10.35 12.30 -34.97
CA SER A 560 -11.12 13.02 -35.98
C SER A 560 -10.73 12.53 -37.38
N ASN A 561 -11.69 12.00 -38.14
CA ASN A 561 -11.49 11.57 -39.52
C ASN A 561 -10.76 12.67 -40.32
N PRO A 562 -9.62 12.38 -40.96
CA PRO A 562 -8.98 13.31 -41.91
C PRO A 562 -9.69 13.30 -43.28
N GLU A 563 -11.01 13.07 -43.31
CA GLU A 563 -11.85 13.05 -44.51
C GLU A 563 -12.92 14.15 -44.41
N THR A 564 -12.57 15.33 -44.93
CA THR A 564 -13.44 16.35 -45.60
C THR A 564 -12.67 17.68 -45.74
N THR A 565 -11.53 17.66 -46.44
CA THR A 565 -10.90 18.87 -47.00
C THR A 565 -10.49 18.66 -48.45
N THR A 566 -11.42 18.11 -49.23
CA THR A 566 -11.45 18.13 -50.70
C THR A 566 -12.90 18.25 -51.13
N ASP A 567 -13.38 19.48 -51.22
CA ASP A 567 -13.85 20.11 -52.47
C ASP A 567 -14.06 21.62 -52.26
#